data_AF-A0AA95N762-F1
#
_entry.id   AF-A0AA95N762-F1
#
_cell.length_a   1.000
_cell.length_b   1.000
_cell.length_c   1.000
_cell.angle_alpha   90.00
_cell.angle_beta   90.00
_cell.angle_gamma   90.00
#
_symmetry.space_group_name_H-M   'P 1'
#
loop_
_entity.id
_entity.type
_entity.pdbx_description
1 polymer ?
#
loop_
_entity_poly.entity_id
_entity_poly.type
_entity_poly.pdbx_seq_one_letter_code
_entity_poly.pdbx_strand_id
1 'polypeptide(L)'
;MKCLTVQIEINRLPDNNVQAFDEAEFLKRVHSVNRYPEIDRPEIGKGDYHNDFISYNFFTEQLPELWQQLRQVLVEDADYFVTLSPVAIIACEGEQGWDDYRLLHHFDANETTVSI
;
A
#
# COMPACT_ATOMS: atom_id res chain seq x y z
N MET A 1 17.21 -7.83 -1.10
CA MET A 1 15.95 -7.33 -1.67
C MET A 1 14.97 -7.05 -0.55
N LYS A 2 14.58 -5.78 -0.41
CA LYS A 2 13.57 -5.31 0.53
C LYS A 2 12.21 -5.18 -0.15
N CYS A 3 11.14 -5.19 0.64
CA CYS A 3 9.77 -4.96 0.17
C CYS A 3 9.19 -3.64 0.71
N LEU A 4 8.53 -2.88 -0.16
CA LEU A 4 7.55 -1.86 0.21
C LEU A 4 6.18 -2.37 -0.21
N THR A 5 5.23 -2.37 0.71
CA THR A 5 3.85 -2.80 0.45
C THR A 5 2.89 -1.62 0.56
N VAL A 6 1.96 -1.54 -0.39
CA VAL A 6 0.75 -0.74 -0.26
C VAL A 6 -0.41 -1.71 -0.05
N GLN A 7 -1.09 -1.62 1.08
CA GLN A 7 -2.20 -2.48 1.42
C GLN A 7 -3.50 -1.68 1.43
N ILE A 8 -4.53 -2.18 0.76
CA ILE A 8 -5.86 -1.56 0.71
C ILE A 8 -6.81 -2.34 1.60
N GLU A 9 -7.29 -1.73 2.68
CA GLU A 9 -8.24 -2.32 3.62
C GLU A 9 -9.64 -2.36 3.00
N ILE A 10 -10.10 -3.55 2.65
CA ILE A 10 -11.40 -3.81 2.01
C ILE A 10 -12.54 -3.34 2.91
N ASN A 11 -12.43 -3.48 4.23
CA ASN A 11 -13.45 -3.03 5.20
C ASN A 11 -13.62 -1.50 5.26
N ARG A 12 -12.73 -0.74 4.63
CA ARG A 12 -12.85 0.72 4.50
C ARG A 12 -13.36 1.15 3.13
N LEU A 13 -13.49 0.21 2.20
CA LEU A 13 -14.12 0.47 0.92
C LEU A 13 -15.65 0.54 1.07
N PRO A 14 -16.34 1.31 0.21
CA PRO A 14 -17.80 1.30 0.16
C PRO A 14 -18.37 -0.12 0.13
N ASP A 15 -19.32 -0.40 1.02
CA ASP A 15 -19.99 -1.70 1.17
C ASP A 15 -19.04 -2.90 1.39
N ASN A 16 -17.81 -2.66 1.87
CA ASN A 16 -16.74 -3.65 1.98
C ASN A 16 -16.45 -4.35 0.64
N ASN A 17 -16.61 -3.61 -0.46
CA ASN A 17 -16.51 -4.15 -1.81
C ASN A 17 -15.15 -3.85 -2.44
N VAL A 18 -14.38 -4.90 -2.71
CA VAL A 18 -13.09 -4.82 -3.39
C VAL A 18 -13.15 -4.10 -4.74
N GLN A 19 -14.28 -4.19 -5.46
CA GLN A 19 -14.49 -3.53 -6.75
C GLN A 19 -14.68 -2.01 -6.62
N ALA A 20 -14.88 -1.49 -5.41
CA ALA A 20 -14.99 -0.06 -5.17
C ALA A 20 -13.62 0.64 -5.14
N PHE A 21 -12.51 -0.12 -5.04
CA PHE A 21 -11.17 0.42 -5.24
C PHE A 21 -10.85 0.49 -6.75
N ASP A 22 -10.50 1.68 -7.23
CA ASP A 22 -10.05 1.88 -8.61
C ASP A 22 -8.60 1.38 -8.79
N GLU A 23 -8.46 0.06 -8.87
CA GLU A 23 -7.18 -0.62 -9.08
C GLU A 23 -6.53 -0.20 -10.42
N ALA A 24 -7.33 0.10 -11.44
CA ALA A 24 -6.79 0.50 -12.74
C ALA A 24 -6.07 1.85 -12.66
N GLU A 25 -6.65 2.82 -11.96
CA GLU A 25 -6.00 4.11 -11.72
C GLU A 25 -4.77 3.97 -10.79
N PHE A 26 -4.84 3.13 -9.74
CA PHE A 26 -3.68 2.82 -8.90
C PHE A 26 -2.51 2.25 -9.73
N LEU A 27 -2.79 1.21 -10.53
CA LEU A 27 -1.79 0.56 -11.37
C LEU A 27 -1.23 1.52 -12.42
N LYS A 28 -2.07 2.33 -13.06
CA LYS A 28 -1.63 3.37 -14.00
C LYS A 28 -0.63 4.35 -13.36
N ARG A 29 -0.87 4.76 -12.11
CA ARG A 29 0.03 5.67 -11.37
C ARG A 29 1.38 5.03 -11.07
N VAL A 30 1.41 3.83 -10.53
CA VAL A 30 2.68 3.15 -10.22
C VAL A 30 3.43 2.73 -11.50
N HIS A 31 2.71 2.38 -12.57
CA HIS A 31 3.32 2.12 -13.89
C HIS A 31 3.92 3.38 -14.51
N SER A 32 3.38 4.59 -14.23
CA SER A 32 3.95 5.85 -14.74
C SER A 32 5.36 6.13 -14.24
N VAL A 33 5.75 5.53 -13.10
CA VAL A 33 7.11 5.55 -12.54
C VAL A 33 7.86 4.23 -12.72
N ASN A 34 7.41 3.40 -13.67
CA ASN A 34 8.02 2.12 -14.04
C ASN A 34 8.10 1.11 -12.86
N ARG A 35 7.04 1.02 -12.05
CA ARG A 35 6.91 0.08 -10.93
C ARG A 35 5.73 -0.87 -11.15
N TYR A 36 6.00 -2.17 -11.05
CA TYR A 36 5.03 -3.24 -11.28
C TYR A 36 4.97 -4.10 -10.01
N PRO A 37 3.95 -3.93 -9.16
CA PRO A 37 3.86 -4.68 -7.91
C PRO A 37 3.49 -6.14 -8.17
N GLU A 38 3.94 -7.02 -7.28
CA GLU A 38 3.27 -8.30 -7.07
C GLU A 38 1.97 -8.06 -6.30
N ILE A 39 0.86 -8.57 -6.81
CA ILE A 39 -0.46 -8.34 -6.23
C ILE A 39 -0.87 -9.60 -5.48
N ASP A 40 -0.99 -9.49 -4.15
CA ASP A 40 -1.54 -10.53 -3.29
C ASP A 40 -2.99 -10.17 -2.91
N ARG A 41 -3.90 -11.12 -3.12
CA ARG A 41 -5.33 -10.95 -2.89
C ARG A 41 -5.79 -11.98 -1.88
N PRO A 42 -6.68 -11.61 -0.95
CA PRO A 42 -7.17 -12.57 0.00
C PRO A 42 -8.11 -13.57 -0.66
N GLU A 43 -8.04 -14.83 -0.22
CA GLU A 43 -9.01 -15.85 -0.61
C GLU A 43 -10.36 -15.54 0.05
N ILE A 44 -11.22 -14.81 -0.66
CA ILE A 44 -12.59 -14.50 -0.20
C ILE A 44 -13.35 -15.82 0.02
N GLY A 45 -13.83 -16.04 1.25
CA GLY A 45 -14.76 -17.13 1.56
C GLY A 45 -14.15 -18.40 2.19
N LYS A 46 -12.87 -18.42 2.55
CA LYS A 46 -12.31 -19.45 3.43
C LYS A 46 -12.06 -18.90 4.83
N GLY A 47 -13.03 -19.18 5.70
CA GLY A 47 -12.97 -19.25 7.16
C GLY A 47 -11.83 -18.54 7.90
N ASP A 48 -12.28 -17.65 8.77
CA ASP A 48 -11.62 -17.11 9.96
C ASP A 48 -10.45 -16.15 9.73
N TYR A 49 -10.83 -14.86 9.77
CA TYR A 49 -10.06 -13.73 10.29
C TYR A 49 -8.63 -13.61 9.75
N HIS A 50 -8.35 -12.59 8.93
CA HIS A 50 -7.21 -11.66 9.13
C HIS A 50 -6.71 -10.94 7.87
N ASN A 51 -7.14 -11.29 6.66
CA ASN A 51 -6.58 -10.66 5.47
C ASN A 51 -7.65 -9.93 4.65
N ASP A 52 -8.25 -8.85 5.17
CA ASP A 52 -9.12 -7.97 4.36
C ASP A 52 -8.30 -6.94 3.56
N PHE A 53 -7.12 -7.33 3.09
CA PHE A 53 -6.19 -6.44 2.40
C PHE A 53 -5.86 -6.96 1.01
N ILE A 54 -5.96 -6.10 -0.01
CA ILE A 54 -5.19 -6.30 -1.24
C ILE A 54 -3.81 -5.71 -1.01
N SER A 55 -2.75 -6.50 -1.18
CA SER A 55 -1.38 -6.03 -1.04
C SER A 55 -0.71 -5.86 -2.40
N TYR A 56 -0.08 -4.72 -2.60
CA TYR A 56 0.75 -4.40 -3.76
C TYR A 56 2.21 -4.31 -3.30
N ASN A 57 2.96 -5.38 -3.56
CA ASN A 57 4.31 -5.57 -3.05
C ASN A 57 5.34 -5.15 -4.09
N PHE A 58 6.20 -4.20 -3.73
CA PHE A 58 7.25 -3.64 -4.56
C PHE A 58 8.61 -4.05 -4.02
N PHE A 59 9.31 -4.90 -4.76
CA PHE A 59 10.63 -5.39 -4.37
C PHE A 59 11.75 -4.52 -4.92
N THR A 60 12.74 -4.19 -4.09
CA THR A 60 13.85 -3.30 -4.47
C THR A 60 15.10 -3.54 -3.60
N GLU A 61 16.27 -3.15 -4.10
CA GLU A 61 17.48 -2.97 -3.26
C GLU A 61 17.67 -1.51 -2.83
N GLN A 62 16.88 -0.60 -3.41
CA GLN A 62 16.95 0.85 -3.28
C GLN A 62 15.61 1.36 -2.76
N LEU A 63 15.41 1.21 -1.45
CA LEU A 63 14.13 1.50 -0.78
C LEU A 63 13.82 2.99 -0.70
N PRO A 64 14.77 3.90 -0.35
CA PRO A 64 14.50 5.33 -0.35
C PRO A 64 14.10 5.85 -1.74
N GLU A 65 14.77 5.39 -2.80
CA GLU A 65 14.48 5.78 -4.18
C GLU A 65 13.11 5.26 -4.65
N LEU A 66 12.77 4.01 -4.31
CA LEU A 66 11.44 3.44 -4.58
C LEU A 66 10.36 4.26 -3.86
N TRP A 67 10.56 4.56 -2.57
CA TRP A 67 9.59 5.33 -1.81
C TRP A 67 9.41 6.72 -2.37
N GLN A 68 10.49 7.43 -2.71
CA GLN A 68 10.39 8.76 -3.31
C GLN A 68 9.52 8.75 -4.58
N GLN A 69 9.70 7.76 -5.45
CA GLN A 69 8.93 7.64 -6.69
C GLN A 69 7.44 7.32 -6.43
N LEU A 70 7.15 6.37 -5.53
CA LEU A 70 5.78 6.01 -5.20
C LEU A 70 5.06 7.14 -4.46
N ARG A 71 5.73 7.78 -3.49
CA ARG A 71 5.23 8.92 -2.72
C ARG A 71 4.82 10.06 -3.65
N GLN A 72 5.61 10.36 -4.68
CA GLN A 72 5.29 11.41 -5.65
C GLN A 72 3.95 11.19 -6.36
N VAL A 73 3.63 9.95 -6.74
CA VAL A 73 2.42 9.64 -7.55
C VAL A 73 1.22 9.16 -6.73
N LEU A 74 1.44 8.72 -5.49
CA LEU A 74 0.39 8.18 -4.60
C LEU A 74 0.02 9.13 -3.46
N VAL A 75 0.98 9.89 -2.92
CA VAL A 75 0.81 10.65 -1.67
C VAL A 75 0.90 12.16 -1.86
N GLU A 76 1.83 12.64 -2.70
CA GLU A 76 1.99 14.08 -2.95
C GLU A 76 0.98 14.63 -3.95
N ASP A 77 0.30 13.77 -4.71
CA ASP A 77 -0.88 14.15 -5.49
C ASP A 77 -2.10 14.19 -4.55
N ALA A 78 -2.46 15.40 -4.10
CA ALA A 78 -3.56 15.62 -3.17
C ALA A 78 -4.92 15.11 -3.69
N ASP A 79 -5.16 15.19 -5.00
CA ASP A 79 -6.44 14.79 -5.60
C ASP A 79 -6.62 13.27 -5.59
N TYR A 80 -5.52 12.52 -5.62
CA TYR A 80 -5.54 11.06 -5.50
C TYR A 80 -5.36 10.59 -4.05
N PHE A 81 -4.56 11.29 -3.26
CA PHE A 81 -4.32 10.89 -1.89
C PHE A 81 -5.60 10.96 -1.04
N VAL A 82 -6.56 11.83 -1.37
CA VAL A 82 -7.88 11.86 -0.72
C VAL A 82 -8.66 10.55 -0.86
N THR A 83 -8.48 9.81 -1.95
CA THR A 83 -9.12 8.50 -2.15
C THR A 83 -8.28 7.36 -1.60
N LEU A 84 -6.96 7.44 -1.66
CA LEU A 84 -6.06 6.39 -1.17
C LEU A 84 -5.89 6.40 0.35
N SER A 85 -5.63 7.58 0.93
CA SER A 85 -5.34 7.77 2.37
C SER A 85 -6.30 7.08 3.33
N PRO A 86 -7.64 7.19 3.17
CA PRO A 86 -8.58 6.64 4.14
C PRO A 86 -8.70 5.11 4.12
N VAL A 87 -8.07 4.43 3.16
CA VAL A 87 -8.17 2.98 2.95
C VAL A 87 -6.83 2.27 2.91
N ALA A 88 -5.71 3.01 2.92
CA ALA A 88 -4.39 2.45 2.67
C ALA A 88 -3.52 2.34 3.94
N ILE A 89 -2.71 1.30 3.98
CA ILE A 89 -1.48 1.21 4.78
C ILE A 89 -0.32 1.17 3.80
N ILE A 90 0.74 1.94 4.07
CA ILE A 90 1.99 1.86 3.32
C ILE A 90 3.09 1.56 4.31
N ALA A 91 3.77 0.44 4.12
CA ALA A 91 4.85 0.00 4.99
C ALA A 91 6.00 -0.58 4.17
N CYS A 92 7.18 -0.66 4.77
CA CYS A 92 8.31 -1.33 4.17
C CYS A 92 9.15 -2.06 5.19
N GLU A 93 9.91 -3.05 4.72
CA GLU A 93 10.88 -3.78 5.53
C GLU A 93 11.98 -2.86 6.07
N GLY A 94 12.40 -3.10 7.31
CA GLY A 94 13.53 -2.44 7.95
C GLY A 94 14.87 -3.11 7.60
N GLU A 95 15.81 -3.11 8.53
CA GLU A 95 17.09 -3.82 8.38
C GLU A 95 16.98 -5.31 8.75
N GLN A 96 15.99 -5.67 9.57
CA GLN A 96 15.67 -7.03 10.01
C GLN A 96 14.41 -7.57 9.32
N GLY A 97 14.05 -7.03 8.15
CA GLY A 97 12.86 -7.45 7.40
C GLY A 97 11.58 -6.86 7.97
N TRP A 98 10.56 -7.69 8.16
CA TRP A 98 9.28 -7.26 8.74
C TRP A 98 9.31 -7.14 10.27
N ASP A 99 10.31 -7.70 10.95
CA ASP A 99 10.43 -7.62 12.42
C ASP A 99 10.69 -6.17 12.90
N ASP A 100 11.27 -5.34 12.05
CA ASP A 100 11.54 -3.91 12.28
C ASP A 100 10.96 -3.04 11.14
N TYR A 101 9.77 -3.41 10.66
CA TYR A 101 9.10 -2.69 9.59
C TYR A 101 8.91 -1.21 9.92
N ARG A 102 8.85 -0.40 8.87
CA ARG A 102 8.63 1.04 8.94
C ARG A 102 7.27 1.37 8.33
N LEU A 103 6.42 1.99 9.13
CA LEU A 103 5.11 2.46 8.72
C LEU A 103 5.23 3.85 8.09
N LEU A 104 4.91 3.98 6.80
CA LEU A 104 5.06 5.23 6.03
C LEU A 104 3.74 6.00 5.93
N HIS A 105 2.61 5.27 5.89
CA HIS A 105 1.26 5.81 5.93
C HIS A 105 0.32 4.80 6.58
N HIS A 106 -0.69 5.28 7.29
CA HIS A 106 -1.76 4.46 7.83
C HIS A 106 -3.07 5.25 7.79
N PHE A 107 -4.18 4.58 7.50
CA PHE A 107 -5.51 5.21 7.46
C PHE A 107 -5.96 5.71 8.86
N ASP A 108 -5.50 5.07 9.93
CA ASP A 108 -5.72 5.50 11.32
C ASP A 108 -4.67 6.53 11.70
N ALA A 109 -5.13 7.76 11.95
CA ALA A 109 -4.28 8.88 12.32
C ALA A 109 -3.64 8.76 13.72
N ASN A 110 -4.04 7.77 14.53
CA ASN A 110 -3.39 7.49 15.82
C ASN A 110 -2.10 6.68 15.68
N GLU A 111 -1.87 6.08 14.51
CA GLU A 111 -0.64 5.32 14.26
C GLU A 111 0.56 6.25 14.04
N THR A 112 1.74 5.81 14.50
CA THR A 112 2.97 6.60 14.33
C THR A 112 3.67 6.21 13.05
N THR A 113 3.67 7.11 12.07
CA THR A 113 4.42 6.96 10.81
C THR A 113 5.85 7.47 10.93
N VAL A 114 6.76 6.92 10.15
CA VAL A 114 8.16 7.33 10.04
C VAL A 114 8.51 7.73 8.61
N SER A 115 9.66 8.37 8.44
CA SER A 115 10.26 8.63 7.13
C SER A 115 11.47 7.72 6.90
N ILE A 116 11.81 7.51 5.63
CA ILE A 116 12.96 6.72 5.18
C ILE A 116 13.74 7.46 4.11
#